data_AF-A0A819VXB9-F1
#
_entry.id   AF-A0A819VXB9-F1
#
_cell.length_a   1.000
_cell.length_b   1.000
_cell.length_c   1.000
_cell.angle_alpha   90.00
_cell.angle_beta   90.00
_cell.angle_gamma   90.00
#
_symmetry.space_group_name_H-M   'P 1'
#
loop_
_entity.id
_entity.type
_entity.pdbx_description
1 polymer ?
#
loop_
_entity_poly.entity_id
_entity_poly.type
_entity_poly.pdbx_seq_one_letter_code
_entity_poly.pdbx_strand_id
1 'polypeptide(L)'
;MNCKLLIGLINLLFNGIIIRYVNLNIIGIANIRIKLYYRTILFISRESLRRHIPKKTNIHSIYHYINIIWLIIPIGLYIMLFSFFLRLFIEKTNNENIYPYYNQACFIYLLSSFIELLSEPFYLLSTITQYDYIQIYIELIASIIGKINHFFR
;
A
#
# COMPACT_ATOMS: atom_id res chain seq x y z
N MET A 1 -6.68 24.03 1.07
CA MET A 1 -5.21 23.97 1.21
C MET A 1 -4.76 23.58 2.64
N ASN A 2 -5.40 24.10 3.69
CA ASN A 2 -4.97 23.89 5.09
C ASN A 2 -5.14 22.45 5.62
N CYS A 3 -6.19 21.72 5.21
CA CYS A 3 -6.40 20.35 5.69
C CYS A 3 -5.36 19.34 5.16
N LYS A 4 -4.89 19.50 3.91
CA LYS A 4 -3.85 18.63 3.33
C LYS A 4 -2.51 18.78 4.07
N LEU A 5 -2.18 19.99 4.51
CA LEU A 5 -1.00 20.26 5.35
C LEU A 5 -1.12 19.63 6.74
N LEU A 6 -2.29 19.72 7.37
CA LEU A 6 -2.57 19.07 8.66
C LEU A 6 -2.42 17.54 8.58
N ILE A 7 -2.93 16.91 7.52
CA ILE A 7 -2.77 15.46 7.29
C ILE A 7 -1.29 15.12 7.12
N GLY A 8 -0.53 15.94 6.37
CA GLY A 8 0.91 15.78 6.23
C GLY A 8 1.64 15.83 7.56
N LEU A 9 1.33 16.80 8.42
CA LEU A 9 1.90 16.93 9.76
C LEU A 9 1.54 15.75 10.67
N ILE A 10 0.28 15.33 10.64
CA ILE A 10 -0.20 14.15 11.40
C ILE A 10 0.52 12.89 10.91
N ASN A 11 0.69 12.72 9.60
CA ASN A 11 1.43 11.61 9.03
C ASN A 11 2.89 11.61 9.45
N LEU A 12 3.53 12.78 9.45
CA LEU A 12 4.91 12.94 9.87
C LEU A 12 5.09 12.62 11.36
N LEU A 13 4.22 13.13 12.23
CA LEU A 13 4.25 12.87 13.67
C LEU A 13 4.08 11.38 13.98
N PHE A 14 3.06 10.75 13.40
CA PHE A 14 2.85 9.32 13.58
C PHE A 14 4.03 8.49 13.07
N ASN A 15 4.59 8.82 11.90
CA ASN A 15 5.74 8.11 11.36
C ASN A 15 6.98 8.27 12.27
N GLY A 16 7.18 9.44 12.87
CA GLY A 16 8.23 9.67 13.87
C GLY A 16 8.02 8.88 15.17
N ILE A 17 6.78 8.80 15.65
CA ILE A 17 6.40 8.01 16.83
C ILE A 17 6.66 6.52 16.57
N ILE A 18 6.22 6.01 15.42
CA ILE A 18 6.43 4.63 14.99
C ILE A 18 7.92 4.27 15.03
N ILE A 19 8.80 5.11 14.47
CA ILE A 19 10.25 4.88 14.47
C ILE A 19 10.82 4.76 15.89
N ARG A 20 10.22 5.45 16.87
CA ARG A 20 10.64 5.42 18.27
C ARG A 20 10.18 4.17 19.04
N TYR A 21 9.10 3.53 18.61
CA TYR A 21 8.54 2.33 19.25
C TYR A 21 8.91 1.01 18.56
N VAL A 22 9.47 1.04 17.34
CA VAL A 22 10.00 -0.16 16.67
C VAL A 22 11.31 -0.59 17.37
N ASN A 23 11.21 -1.58 18.25
CA ASN A 23 12.34 -2.19 18.94
C ASN A 23 13.29 -2.87 17.92
N LEU A 24 14.56 -2.48 17.93
CA LEU A 24 15.64 -3.03 17.08
C LEU A 24 16.02 -4.49 17.39
N ASN A 25 15.52 -5.07 18.48
CA ASN A 25 16.11 -6.27 19.08
C ASN A 25 15.46 -7.61 18.66
N ILE A 26 14.54 -7.62 17.70
CA ILE A 26 13.90 -8.86 17.24
C ILE A 26 13.98 -8.92 15.70
N ILE A 27 15.07 -9.51 15.20
CA ILE A 27 15.23 -10.00 13.82
C ILE A 27 15.17 -8.90 12.72
N GLY A 28 16.03 -7.89 12.84
CA GLY A 28 16.06 -6.73 11.95
C GLY A 28 16.18 -7.04 10.45
N ILE A 29 16.97 -8.03 10.04
CA ILE A 29 17.24 -8.29 8.61
C ILE A 29 16.01 -8.90 7.90
N ALA A 30 15.33 -9.87 8.52
CA ALA A 30 14.14 -10.49 7.94
C ALA A 30 12.97 -9.49 7.89
N ASN A 31 12.78 -8.70 8.94
CA ASN A 31 11.70 -7.70 8.98
C ASN A 31 11.91 -6.61 7.91
N ILE A 32 13.16 -6.14 7.71
CA ILE A 32 13.50 -5.18 6.66
C ILE A 32 13.18 -5.75 5.26
N ARG A 33 13.55 -7.01 5.00
CA ARG A 33 13.27 -7.66 3.70
C ARG A 33 11.78 -7.73 3.41
N ILE A 34 10.96 -8.15 4.38
CA ILE A 34 9.51 -8.20 4.20
C ILE A 34 8.90 -6.80 4.06
N LYS A 35 9.46 -5.80 4.76
CA LYS A 35 9.03 -4.40 4.67
C LYS A 35 9.34 -3.79 3.30
N LEU A 36 10.51 -4.07 2.75
CA LEU A 36 10.89 -3.66 1.40
C LEU A 36 9.96 -4.31 0.37
N TYR A 37 9.77 -5.62 0.47
CA TYR A 37 8.88 -6.39 -0.41
C TYR A 37 7.44 -5.85 -0.41
N TYR A 38 6.89 -5.57 0.77
CA TYR A 38 5.57 -4.94 0.91
C TYR A 38 5.49 -3.59 0.20
N ARG A 39 6.48 -2.71 0.42
CA ARG A 39 6.48 -1.36 -0.13
C ARG A 39 6.65 -1.35 -1.64
N THR A 40 7.46 -2.23 -2.20
CA THR A 40 7.66 -2.31 -3.66
C THR A 40 6.40 -2.77 -4.37
N ILE A 41 5.69 -3.76 -3.83
CA ILE A 41 4.41 -4.24 -4.39
C ILE A 41 3.37 -3.12 -4.45
N LEU A 42 3.18 -2.42 -3.33
CA LEU A 42 2.25 -1.29 -3.26
C LEU A 42 2.66 -0.16 -4.20
N PHE A 43 3.95 0.16 -4.25
CA PHE A 43 4.47 1.22 -5.10
C PHE A 43 4.21 0.92 -6.58
N ILE A 44 4.56 -0.28 -7.05
CA ILE A 44 4.37 -0.69 -8.45
C ILE A 44 2.88 -0.64 -8.83
N SER A 45 2.01 -1.13 -7.94
CA SER A 45 0.57 -1.20 -8.18
C SER A 45 -0.09 0.17 -8.27
N ARG A 46 0.33 1.13 -7.42
CA ARG A 46 -0.32 2.44 -7.30
C ARG A 46 0.28 3.51 -8.21
N GLU A 47 1.60 3.53 -8.32
CA GLU A 47 2.32 4.63 -8.96
C GLU A 47 2.05 4.69 -10.47
N SER A 48 1.91 3.52 -11.11
CA SER A 48 1.55 3.40 -12.52
C SER A 48 0.21 4.10 -12.82
N LEU A 49 -0.79 3.88 -11.97
CA LEU A 49 -2.14 4.44 -12.13
C LEU A 49 -2.21 5.92 -11.74
N ARG A 50 -1.54 6.32 -10.64
CA ARG A 50 -1.45 7.74 -10.24
C ARG A 50 -0.81 8.62 -11.32
N ARG A 51 0.10 8.08 -12.12
CA ARG A 51 0.74 8.79 -13.25
C ARG A 51 -0.15 8.85 -14.48
N HIS A 52 -0.95 7.81 -14.73
CA HIS A 52 -1.78 7.72 -15.92
C HIS A 52 -3.09 8.50 -15.80
N ILE A 53 -3.61 8.64 -14.58
CA ILE A 53 -4.86 9.33 -14.30
C ILE A 53 -4.61 10.83 -14.16
N PRO A 54 -5.21 11.67 -15.02
CA PRO A 54 -5.10 13.12 -14.91
C PRO A 54 -5.92 13.64 -13.72
N LYS A 55 -5.44 14.72 -13.09
CA LYS A 55 -6.11 15.38 -11.94
C LYS A 55 -7.41 16.10 -12.29
N LYS A 56 -7.66 16.36 -13.58
CA LYS A 56 -8.86 17.03 -14.08
C LYS A 56 -9.21 16.46 -15.46
N THR A 57 -10.45 16.04 -15.63
CA THR A 57 -10.95 15.45 -16.88
C THR A 57 -12.25 16.11 -17.31
N ASN A 58 -12.57 16.00 -18.59
CA ASN A 58 -13.86 16.40 -19.12
C ASN A 58 -14.91 15.33 -18.80
N ILE A 59 -16.17 15.76 -18.65
CA ILE A 59 -17.30 14.89 -18.29
C ILE A 59 -17.43 13.67 -19.23
N HIS A 60 -17.17 13.86 -20.52
CA HIS A 60 -17.26 12.78 -21.51
C HIS A 60 -16.19 11.69 -21.34
N SER A 61 -15.00 12.03 -20.78
CA SER A 61 -13.92 11.06 -20.56
C SER A 61 -13.89 10.49 -19.14
N ILE A 62 -14.71 11.01 -18.20
CA ILE A 62 -14.79 10.50 -16.81
C ILE A 62 -15.10 8.99 -16.79
N TYR A 63 -16.07 8.53 -17.58
CA TYR A 63 -16.46 7.11 -17.61
C TYR A 63 -15.31 6.19 -18.03
N HIS A 64 -14.46 6.63 -18.97
CA HIS A 64 -13.30 5.88 -19.40
C HIS A 64 -12.28 5.72 -18.25
N TYR A 65 -12.00 6.80 -17.52
CA TYR A 65 -11.09 6.75 -16.39
C TYR A 65 -11.63 5.97 -15.19
N ILE A 66 -12.94 5.96 -14.97
CA ILE A 66 -13.56 5.11 -13.95
C ILE A 66 -13.23 3.65 -14.22
N ASN A 67 -13.42 3.17 -15.46
CA ASN A 67 -13.08 1.79 -15.83
C ASN A 67 -11.57 1.49 -15.63
N ILE A 68 -10.70 2.46 -15.92
CA ILE A 68 -9.24 2.32 -15.68
C ILE A 68 -8.92 2.25 -14.18
N ILE A 69 -9.58 3.05 -13.34
CA ILE A 69 -9.38 3.03 -11.90
C ILE A 69 -9.72 1.65 -11.33
N TRP A 70 -10.84 1.06 -11.75
CA TRP A 70 -11.28 -0.25 -11.25
C TRP A 70 -10.33 -1.39 -11.64
N LEU A 71 -9.51 -1.23 -12.69
CA LEU A 71 -8.47 -2.20 -13.04
C LEU A 71 -7.37 -2.33 -11.97
N ILE A 72 -7.28 -1.41 -11.00
CA ILE A 72 -6.30 -1.55 -9.91
C ILE A 72 -6.51 -2.81 -9.06
N ILE A 73 -7.75 -3.25 -8.90
CA ILE A 73 -8.10 -4.43 -8.10
C ILE A 73 -7.58 -5.72 -8.76
N PRO A 74 -7.91 -6.03 -10.04
CA PRO A 74 -7.37 -7.22 -10.70
C PRO A 74 -5.85 -7.15 -10.90
N ILE A 75 -5.29 -5.96 -11.19
CA ILE A 75 -3.83 -5.78 -11.27
C ILE A 75 -3.17 -6.06 -9.92
N GLY A 76 -3.74 -5.55 -8.84
CA GLY A 76 -3.29 -5.79 -7.48
C GLY A 76 -3.32 -7.27 -7.09
N LEU A 77 -4.42 -7.97 -7.40
CA LEU A 77 -4.53 -9.42 -7.20
C LEU A 77 -3.47 -10.18 -7.99
N TYR A 78 -3.25 -9.80 -9.25
CA TYR A 78 -2.23 -10.42 -10.08
C TYR A 78 -0.82 -10.23 -9.50
N ILE A 79 -0.46 -9.01 -9.09
CA ILE A 79 0.85 -8.72 -8.49
C ILE A 79 1.02 -9.46 -7.15
N MET A 80 -0.03 -9.56 -6.34
CA MET A 80 -0.02 -10.32 -5.08
C MET A 80 0.27 -11.81 -5.34
N LEU A 81 -0.49 -12.44 -6.24
CA LEU A 81 -0.33 -13.86 -6.59
C LEU A 81 1.04 -14.12 -7.22
N PHE A 82 1.45 -13.27 -8.16
CA PHE A 82 2.75 -13.37 -8.82
C PHE A 82 3.91 -13.24 -7.83
N SER A 83 3.82 -12.29 -6.90
CA SER A 83 4.87 -12.07 -5.89
C SER A 83 4.93 -13.23 -4.88
N PHE A 84 3.79 -13.80 -4.49
CA PHE A 84 3.74 -14.99 -3.65
C PHE A 84 4.31 -16.22 -4.37
N PHE A 85 4.00 -16.38 -5.66
CA PHE A 85 4.55 -17.45 -6.49
C PHE A 85 6.07 -17.32 -6.63
N LEU A 86 6.58 -16.15 -7.03
CA LEU A 86 8.03 -15.89 -7.11
C LEU A 86 8.75 -16.26 -5.82
N ARG A 87 8.13 -15.95 -4.68
CA ARG A 87 8.67 -16.29 -3.38
C ARG A 87 8.82 -17.79 -3.19
N LEU A 88 7.77 -18.58 -3.45
CA LEU A 88 7.83 -20.04 -3.35
C LEU A 88 8.95 -20.64 -4.23
N PHE A 89 9.24 -20.04 -5.39
CA PHE A 89 10.33 -20.47 -6.26
C PHE A 89 11.72 -20.12 -5.71
N ILE A 90 11.88 -18.91 -5.16
CA ILE A 90 13.15 -18.44 -4.62
C ILE A 90 13.52 -19.18 -3.32
N GLU A 91 12.55 -19.47 -2.46
CA GLU A 91 12.77 -20.10 -1.13
C GLU A 91 13.32 -21.53 -1.23
N LYS A 92 13.13 -22.20 -2.38
CA LYS A 92 13.65 -23.54 -2.67
C LYS A 92 15.19 -23.64 -2.67
N THR A 93 15.91 -22.52 -2.52
CA THR A 93 17.37 -22.43 -2.66
C THR A 93 18.16 -22.05 -1.39
N ASN A 94 17.54 -21.67 -0.27
CA ASN A 94 18.29 -21.21 0.91
C ASN A 94 17.69 -21.64 2.26
N ASN A 95 18.35 -22.62 2.90
CA ASN A 95 18.40 -22.91 4.34
C ASN A 95 17.11 -22.64 5.16
N GLU A 96 16.22 -23.63 5.15
CA GLU A 96 14.95 -23.69 5.89
C GLU A 96 15.08 -23.59 7.42
N ASN A 97 16.30 -23.62 7.97
CA ASN A 97 16.54 -23.78 9.41
C ASN A 97 16.54 -22.47 10.22
N ILE A 98 16.48 -21.30 9.60
CA ILE A 98 16.72 -20.02 10.31
C ILE A 98 15.41 -19.37 10.81
N TYR A 99 14.27 -19.56 10.13
CA TYR A 99 12.98 -18.93 10.52
C TYR A 99 11.75 -19.79 10.17
N PRO A 100 11.17 -20.54 11.12
CA PRO A 100 10.10 -21.52 10.85
C PRO A 100 8.74 -20.90 10.41
N TYR A 101 8.50 -19.60 10.66
CA TYR A 101 7.22 -18.93 10.36
C TYR A 101 7.31 -17.81 9.32
N TYR A 102 8.41 -17.75 8.55
CA TYR A 102 8.67 -16.64 7.63
C TYR A 102 7.69 -16.60 6.45
N ASN A 103 7.23 -17.76 5.95
CA ASN A 103 6.27 -17.84 4.84
C ASN A 103 4.88 -17.35 5.24
N GLN A 104 4.43 -17.73 6.44
CA GLN A 104 3.15 -17.31 7.00
C GLN A 104 3.13 -15.80 7.21
N ALA A 105 4.20 -15.24 7.77
CA ALA A 105 4.34 -13.80 7.90
C ALA A 105 4.18 -13.10 6.54
N CYS A 106 4.82 -13.61 5.50
CA CYS A 106 4.79 -12.98 4.18
C CYS A 106 3.42 -13.03 3.51
N PHE A 107 2.68 -14.12 3.70
CA PHE A 107 1.29 -14.19 3.28
C PHE A 107 0.42 -13.14 3.98
N ILE A 108 0.57 -12.97 5.30
CA ILE A 108 -0.14 -11.93 6.07
C ILE A 108 0.20 -10.54 5.54
N TYR A 109 1.47 -10.27 5.21
CA TYR A 109 1.89 -8.99 4.64
C TYR A 109 1.35 -8.75 3.23
N LEU A 110 1.29 -9.79 2.38
CA LEU A 110 0.68 -9.71 1.06
C LEU A 110 -0.81 -9.38 1.17
N LEU A 111 -1.53 -10.04 2.08
CA LEU A 111 -2.93 -9.77 2.34
C LEU A 111 -3.15 -8.33 2.84
N SER A 112 -2.31 -7.88 3.77
CA SER A 112 -2.30 -6.51 4.27
C SER A 112 -2.09 -5.48 3.16
N SER A 113 -1.15 -5.74 2.24
CA SER A 113 -0.90 -4.85 1.09
C SER A 113 -2.11 -4.78 0.16
N PHE A 114 -2.79 -5.90 -0.05
CA PHE A 114 -3.96 -5.94 -0.91
C PHE A 114 -5.12 -5.14 -0.30
N ILE A 115 -5.35 -5.27 1.01
CA ILE A 115 -6.33 -4.46 1.75
C ILE A 115 -6.00 -2.98 1.63
N GLU A 116 -4.72 -2.60 1.78
CA GLU A 116 -4.31 -1.20 1.60
C GLU A 116 -4.58 -0.73 0.17
N LEU A 117 -4.38 -1.57 -0.83
CA LEU A 117 -4.63 -1.25 -2.24
C LEU A 117 -6.11 -0.96 -2.53
N LEU A 118 -7.05 -1.59 -1.82
CA LEU A 118 -8.50 -1.35 -1.98
C LEU A 118 -8.92 0.09 -1.64
N SER A 119 -8.12 0.83 -0.86
CA SER A 119 -8.37 2.25 -0.57
C SER A 119 -8.01 3.18 -1.75
N GLU A 120 -7.13 2.74 -2.64
CA GLU A 120 -6.60 3.52 -3.75
C GLU A 120 -7.65 3.92 -4.82
N PRO A 121 -8.56 3.03 -5.29
CA PRO A 121 -9.54 3.41 -6.31
C PRO A 121 -10.45 4.55 -5.83
N PHE A 122 -10.82 4.56 -4.56
CA PHE A 122 -11.62 5.63 -3.98
C PHE A 122 -10.85 6.97 -4.00
N TYR A 123 -9.56 6.93 -3.66
CA TYR A 123 -8.71 8.12 -3.72
C TYR A 123 -8.64 8.68 -5.14
N LEU A 124 -8.40 7.82 -6.14
CA LEU A 124 -8.34 8.23 -7.54
C LEU A 124 -9.69 8.75 -8.05
N LEU A 125 -10.80 8.13 -7.67
CA LEU A 125 -12.14 8.59 -8.03
C LEU A 125 -12.42 10.00 -7.50
N SER A 126 -11.99 10.31 -6.27
CA SER A 126 -12.12 11.64 -5.68
C SER A 126 -11.29 12.70 -6.43
N THR A 127 -10.11 12.33 -6.96
CA THR A 127 -9.27 13.26 -7.73
C THR A 127 -9.90 13.66 -9.06
N ILE A 128 -10.54 12.72 -9.76
CA ILE A 128 -11.16 12.99 -11.07
C ILE A 128 -12.45 13.81 -10.92
N THR A 129 -13.23 13.53 -9.88
CA THR A 129 -14.54 14.16 -9.64
C THR A 129 -14.45 15.52 -8.94
N GLN A 130 -13.24 15.97 -8.58
CA GLN A 130 -12.96 17.25 -7.91
C GLN A 130 -13.61 17.44 -6.53
N TYR A 131 -14.05 16.35 -5.88
CA TYR A 131 -14.53 16.39 -4.50
C TYR A 131 -13.36 16.31 -3.51
N ASP A 132 -12.67 17.44 -3.30
CA ASP A 132 -11.51 17.55 -2.39
C ASP A 132 -11.81 17.09 -0.95
N TYR A 133 -13.05 17.22 -0.47
CA TYR A 133 -13.45 16.78 0.86
C TYR A 133 -13.42 15.26 1.03
N ILE A 134 -13.86 14.52 0.01
CA ILE A 134 -13.90 13.05 0.03
C ILE A 134 -12.48 12.48 -0.04
N GLN A 135 -11.59 13.15 -0.80
CA GLN A 135 -10.17 12.80 -0.89
C GLN A 135 -9.48 12.82 0.49
N ILE A 136 -9.80 13.84 1.31
CA ILE A 136 -9.25 13.99 2.66
C ILE A 136 -9.66 12.84 3.58
N TYR A 137 -10.94 12.42 3.55
CA TYR A 137 -11.41 11.30 4.37
C TYR A 137 -10.76 9.98 3.96
N ILE A 138 -10.62 9.74 2.66
CA ILE A 138 -9.98 8.51 2.15
C ILE A 138 -8.49 8.49 2.50
N GLU A 139 -7.79 9.62 2.36
CA GLU A 139 -6.37 9.74 2.71
C GLU A 139 -6.14 9.54 4.22
N LEU A 140 -7.05 10.02 5.06
CA LEU A 140 -7.07 9.75 6.51
C LEU A 140 -7.28 8.26 6.81
N ILE A 141 -8.27 7.62 6.19
CA ILE A 141 -8.57 6.19 6.42
C ILE A 141 -7.40 5.32 5.95
N ALA A 142 -6.87 5.57 4.75
CA ALA A 142 -5.75 4.82 4.19
C ALA A 142 -4.47 4.99 5.03
N SER A 143 -4.19 6.21 5.51
CA SER A 143 -3.03 6.45 6.37
C SER A 143 -3.18 5.83 7.76
N ILE A 144 -4.40 5.76 8.32
CA ILE A 144 -4.67 5.06 9.57
C ILE A 144 -4.50 3.54 9.40
N ILE A 145 -5.07 2.95 8.34
CA ILE A 145 -4.94 1.52 8.03
C ILE A 145 -3.48 1.14 7.81
N GLY A 146 -2.74 1.94 7.02
CA GLY A 146 -1.32 1.72 6.77
C GLY A 146 -0.46 1.81 8.04
N LYS A 147 -0.82 2.70 8.99
CA LYS A 147 -0.13 2.83 10.27
C LYS A 147 -0.49 1.73 11.26
N ILE A 148 -1.74 1.27 11.30
CA ILE A 148 -2.17 0.14 12.13
C ILE A 148 -1.44 -1.13 11.68
N ASN A 149 -1.33 -1.37 10.37
CA ASN A 149 -0.54 -2.47 9.81
C ASN A 149 0.96 -2.35 10.10
N HIS A 150 1.46 -1.15 10.40
CA HIS A 150 2.84 -0.91 10.85
C HIS A 150 2.99 -1.06 12.37
N PHE A 151 1.93 -0.82 13.15
CA PHE A 151 1.94 -0.97 14.61
C PHE A 151 1.84 -2.43 15.07
N PHE A 152 1.13 -3.28 14.33
CA PHE A 152 1.10 -4.73 14.56
C PHE A 152 2.37 -5.46 14.04
N ARG A 153 3.46 -4.74 13.78
CA ARG A 153 4.62 -5.17 12.99
C ARG A 153 5.94 -5.23 13.75
#